data_AF-A0A1W9VKR2-F1
#
_entry.id   AF-A0A1W9VKR2-F1
#
_cell.length_a   1.000
_cell.length_b   1.000
_cell.length_c   1.000
_cell.angle_alpha   90.00
_cell.angle_beta   90.00
_cell.angle_gamma   90.00
#
_symmetry.space_group_name_H-M   'P 1'
#
loop_
_entity.id
_entity.type
_entity.pdbx_description
1 polymer ?
#
loop_
_entity_poly.entity_id
_entity_poly.type
_entity_poly.pdbx_seq_one_letter_code
_entity_poly.pdbx_strand_id
1 'polypeptide(L)'
;MWLAVRENPVLRNLHRRINRELGERFENTRAAFDGEAYRFHATLFTGEQNADLYREAFAAYKDTPINLSCTIKQIALFYKNNDSADVRDFITYKILPLK
;
A
#
# COMPACT_ATOMS: atom_id res chain seq x y z
N MET A 1 -0.35 -11.44 3.66
CA MET A 1 -0.27 -10.97 5.06
C MET A 1 0.35 -9.58 5.09
N TRP A 2 -0.10 -8.71 5.99
CA TRP A 2 0.36 -7.31 6.06
C TRP A 2 0.41 -6.82 7.50
N LEU A 3 1.17 -5.74 7.73
CA LEU A 3 1.13 -4.95 8.96
C LEU A 3 0.14 -3.80 8.79
N ALA A 4 -0.77 -3.63 9.74
CA ALA A 4 -1.59 -2.44 9.80
C ALA A 4 -0.73 -1.23 10.21
N VAL A 5 -0.71 -0.20 9.37
CA VAL A 5 0.01 1.04 9.69
C VAL A 5 -0.90 1.91 10.55
N ARG A 6 -0.38 2.39 11.69
CA ARG A 6 -1.10 3.35 12.52
C ARG A 6 -1.31 4.65 11.75
N GLU A 7 -2.56 4.92 11.43
CA GLU A 7 -2.94 6.13 10.70
C GLU A 7 -2.70 7.39 11.53
N ASN A 8 -2.31 8.46 10.84
CA ASN A 8 -2.28 9.80 11.40
C ASN A 8 -2.86 10.81 10.39
N PRO A 9 -3.22 12.03 10.82
CA PRO A 9 -3.81 13.03 9.94
C PRO A 9 -2.94 13.40 8.73
N VAL A 10 -1.61 13.40 8.87
CA VAL A 10 -0.68 13.73 7.78
C VAL A 10 -0.80 12.70 6.65
N LEU A 11 -0.79 11.41 6.99
CA LEU A 11 -0.88 10.31 6.05
C LEU A 11 -2.24 10.29 5.33
N ARG A 12 -3.34 10.50 6.08
CA ARG A 12 -4.68 10.60 5.49
C ARG A 12 -4.82 11.80 4.55
N ASN A 13 -4.29 12.95 4.95
CA ASN A 13 -4.32 14.15 4.10
C ASN A 13 -3.50 13.97 2.83
N LEU A 14 -2.35 13.29 2.90
CA LEU A 14 -1.56 12.94 1.72
C LEU A 14 -2.35 12.04 0.77
N HIS A 15 -2.99 10.98 1.27
CA HIS A 15 -3.84 10.09 0.46
C HIS A 15 -4.99 10.83 -0.23
N ARG A 16 -5.72 11.68 0.50
CA ARG A 16 -6.81 12.49 -0.06
C ARG A 16 -6.30 13.44 -1.13
N ARG A 17 -5.16 14.08 -0.90
CA ARG A 17 -4.53 15.00 -1.86
C ARG A 17 -4.14 14.28 -3.15
N ILE A 18 -3.47 13.12 -3.05
CA ILE A 18 -3.08 12.31 -4.21
C ILE A 18 -4.32 11.93 -5.03
N ASN A 19 -5.35 11.42 -4.37
CA ASN A 19 -6.59 11.01 -5.05
C ASN A 19 -7.28 12.18 -5.78
N ARG A 20 -7.37 13.34 -5.13
CA ARG A 20 -7.93 14.55 -5.75
C ARG A 20 -7.11 14.97 -6.97
N GLU A 21 -5.80 15.13 -6.82
CA GLU A 21 -4.92 15.60 -7.90
C GLU A 21 -4.84 14.61 -9.08
N LEU A 22 -4.97 13.30 -8.82
CA LEU A 22 -5.10 12.30 -9.87
C LEU A 22 -6.44 12.45 -10.60
N GLY A 23 -7.54 12.58 -9.87
CA GLY A 23 -8.88 12.74 -10.48
C GLY A 23 -9.06 14.04 -11.27
N GLU A 24 -8.25 15.07 -10.98
CA GLU A 24 -8.19 16.31 -11.78
C GLU A 24 -7.44 16.12 -13.12
N ARG A 25 -6.58 15.09 -13.23
CA ARG A 25 -5.69 14.87 -14.38
C ARG A 25 -6.08 13.70 -15.27
N PHE A 26 -6.81 12.73 -14.73
CA PHE A 26 -7.17 11.50 -15.43
C PHE A 26 -8.64 11.14 -15.14
N GLU A 27 -9.32 10.57 -16.14
CA GLU A 27 -10.76 10.30 -16.05
C GLU A 27 -11.12 9.10 -15.16
N ASN A 28 -10.22 8.13 -15.00
CA ASN A 28 -10.50 6.87 -14.30
C ASN A 28 -9.42 6.56 -13.24
N THR A 29 -9.53 7.19 -12.08
CA THR A 29 -8.51 7.10 -11.01
C THR A 29 -8.99 6.45 -9.73
N ARG A 30 -10.28 6.10 -9.63
CA ARG A 30 -10.86 5.56 -8.38
C ARG A 30 -10.69 4.05 -8.33
N ALA A 31 -9.91 3.57 -7.37
CA ALA A 31 -9.96 2.20 -6.91
C ALA A 31 -11.16 2.01 -5.95
N ALA A 32 -11.69 0.79 -5.89
CA ALA A 32 -12.84 0.45 -5.03
C ALA A 32 -12.62 0.74 -3.53
N PHE A 33 -11.35 0.83 -3.11
CA PHE A 33 -10.93 1.04 -1.74
C PHE A 33 -10.34 2.44 -1.48
N ASP A 34 -10.44 3.38 -2.42
CA ASP A 34 -9.98 4.76 -2.23
C ASP A 34 -10.86 5.55 -1.25
N GLY A 35 -10.37 6.72 -0.83
CA GLY A 35 -11.07 7.60 0.11
C GLY A 35 -11.04 7.10 1.55
N GLU A 36 -12.13 7.30 2.29
CA GLU A 36 -12.22 7.02 3.73
C GLU A 36 -12.12 5.54 4.08
N ALA A 37 -12.50 4.65 3.15
CA ALA A 37 -12.41 3.21 3.33
C ALA A 37 -10.95 2.69 3.28
N TYR A 38 -10.02 3.48 2.74
CA TYR A 38 -8.63 3.05 2.57
C TYR A 38 -7.96 2.73 3.91
N ARG A 39 -7.29 1.58 3.98
CA ARG A 39 -6.52 1.14 5.16
C ARG A 39 -5.04 1.08 4.82
N PHE A 40 -4.25 1.92 5.48
CA PHE A 40 -2.81 1.93 5.33
C PHE A 40 -2.20 0.64 5.88
N HIS A 41 -1.35 0.01 5.07
CA HIS A 41 -0.70 -1.24 5.42
C HIS A 41 0.67 -1.35 4.76
N ALA A 42 1.53 -2.18 5.34
CA ALA A 42 2.77 -2.63 4.72
C ALA A 42 2.66 -4.12 4.45
N THR A 43 2.60 -4.49 3.18
CA THR A 43 2.50 -5.90 2.80
C THR A 43 3.81 -6.62 3.08
N LEU A 44 3.75 -7.71 3.86
CA LEU A 44 4.92 -8.53 4.19
C LEU A 44 5.08 -9.69 3.21
N PHE A 45 3.96 -10.32 2.86
CA PHE A 45 3.93 -11.49 1.99
C PHE A 45 2.74 -11.43 1.04
N THR A 46 3.02 -11.69 -0.23
CA THR A 46 2.07 -11.85 -1.34
C THR A 46 2.44 -13.13 -2.07
N GLY A 47 1.48 -13.93 -2.51
CA GLY A 47 1.75 -15.11 -3.30
C GLY A 47 0.62 -16.13 -3.31
N GLU A 48 0.82 -17.18 -4.09
CA GLU A 48 -0.09 -18.30 -4.29
C GLU A 48 0.26 -19.50 -3.39
N GLN A 49 0.82 -19.24 -2.20
CA GLN A 49 1.11 -20.32 -1.26
C GLN A 49 -0.19 -20.91 -0.74
N ASN A 50 -0.12 -22.16 -0.26
CA ASN A 50 -1.24 -22.83 0.37
C ASN A 50 -1.82 -21.94 1.50
N ALA A 51 -3.15 -21.78 1.52
CA ALA A 51 -3.87 -21.00 2.53
C ALA A 51 -3.53 -21.43 3.97
N ASP A 52 -3.27 -22.71 4.20
CA ASP A 52 -2.91 -23.23 5.53
C ASP A 52 -1.56 -22.68 6.01
N LEU A 53 -0.57 -22.51 5.12
CA LEU A 53 0.70 -21.87 5.48
C LEU A 53 0.49 -20.41 5.92
N TYR A 54 -0.42 -19.68 5.27
CA TYR A 54 -0.74 -18.32 5.69
C TYR A 54 -1.46 -18.29 7.04
N ARG A 55 -2.34 -19.26 7.31
CA ARG A 55 -3.04 -19.38 8.60
C ARG A 55 -2.08 -19.74 9.73
N GLU A 56 -1.16 -20.67 9.49
CA GLU A 56 -0.10 -21.05 10.43
C GLU A 56 0.81 -19.85 10.75
N ALA A 57 1.29 -19.16 9.72
CA ALA A 57 2.10 -17.96 9.89
C ALA A 57 1.34 -16.87 10.67
N PHE A 58 0.07 -16.63 10.33
CA PHE A 58 -0.75 -15.68 11.07
C PHE A 58 -0.93 -16.10 12.54
N ALA A 59 -1.25 -17.37 12.80
CA ALA A 59 -1.41 -17.88 14.16
C ALA A 59 -0.13 -17.77 14.99
N ALA A 60 1.03 -17.98 14.38
CA ALA A 60 2.33 -17.86 15.04
C ALA A 60 2.67 -16.41 15.44
N TYR A 61 2.28 -15.43 14.61
CA TYR A 61 2.74 -14.05 14.79
C TYR A 61 1.65 -13.06 15.22
N LYS A 62 0.36 -13.44 15.25
CA LYS A 62 -0.76 -12.53 15.54
C LYS A 62 -0.63 -11.76 16.86
N ASP A 63 -0.03 -12.38 17.88
CA ASP A 63 0.13 -11.79 19.21
C ASP A 63 1.56 -11.27 19.46
N THR A 64 2.42 -11.32 18.45
CA THR A 64 3.78 -10.79 18.57
C THR A 64 3.74 -9.27 18.51
N PRO A 65 4.20 -8.55 19.56
CA PRO A 65 4.21 -7.10 19.54
C PRO A 65 5.25 -6.60 18.52
N ILE A 66 4.78 -5.89 17.51
CA ILE A 66 5.65 -5.27 16.49
C ILE A 66 5.75 -3.78 16.80
N ASN A 67 6.89 -3.38 17.37
CA ASN A 67 7.20 -1.97 17.61
C ASN A 67 8.12 -1.43 16.51
N LEU A 68 7.56 -1.26 15.31
CA LEU A 68 8.25 -0.70 14.17
C LEU A 68 7.81 0.75 13.97
N SER A 69 8.79 1.65 13.85
CA SER A 69 8.56 3.03 13.43
C SER A 69 9.46 3.37 12.26
N CYS A 70 8.98 4.20 11.34
CA CYS A 70 9.75 4.68 10.22
C CYS A 70 9.32 6.10 9.85
N THR A 71 10.22 6.80 9.16
CA THR A 71 9.94 8.10 8.56
C THR A 71 9.95 7.93 7.04
N ILE A 72 8.81 8.19 6.41
CA ILE A 72 8.70 8.15 4.95
C ILE A 72 9.26 9.45 4.38
N LYS A 73 10.33 9.34 3.58
CA LYS A 73 11.03 10.50 2.99
C LYS A 73 10.72 10.71 1.52
N GLN A 74 10.13 9.72 0.87
CA GLN A 74 9.94 9.70 -0.58
C GLN A 74 8.62 9.04 -0.94
N ILE A 75 8.09 9.44 -2.09
CA ILE A 75 6.95 8.81 -2.74
C ILE A 75 7.38 8.36 -4.14
N ALA A 76 6.91 7.18 -4.56
CA ALA A 76 7.19 6.62 -5.87
C ALA A 76 5.89 6.47 -6.67
N LEU A 77 5.97 6.80 -7.96
CA LEU A 77 4.94 6.48 -8.94
C LEU A 77 5.40 5.26 -9.73
N PHE A 78 4.53 4.27 -9.78
CA PHE A 78 4.74 3.03 -10.55
C PHE A 78 3.78 2.99 -11.72
N TYR A 79 4.17 2.30 -12.78
CA TYR A 79 3.28 1.93 -13.87
C TYR A 79 3.51 0.46 -14.21
N LYS A 80 2.50 -0.13 -14.85
CA LYS A 80 2.59 -1.44 -15.48
C LYS A 80 2.04 -1.31 -16.89
N ASN A 81 2.57 -2.13 -17.80
CA ASN A 81 2.14 -2.18 -19.19
C ASN A 81 1.37 -3.46 -19.52
N ASN A 82 0.97 -4.22 -18.50
CA ASN A 82 0.22 -5.46 -18.62
C ASN A 82 -0.90 -5.52 -17.57
N ASP A 83 -1.83 -6.47 -17.75
CA ASP A 83 -2.95 -6.69 -16.84
C ASP A 83 -2.63 -7.68 -15.71
N SER A 84 -1.37 -8.10 -15.60
CA SER A 84 -0.91 -9.02 -14.57
C SER A 84 -1.15 -8.46 -13.16
N ALA A 85 -1.45 -9.36 -12.24
CA ALA A 85 -1.51 -9.07 -10.80
C ALA A 85 -0.14 -9.22 -10.11
N ASP A 86 0.90 -9.60 -10.86
CA ASP A 86 2.24 -9.82 -10.32
C ASP A 86 2.89 -8.50 -9.90
N VAL A 87 3.31 -8.42 -8.65
CA VAL A 87 4.00 -7.24 -8.10
C VAL A 87 5.33 -6.96 -8.78
N ARG A 88 5.92 -7.97 -9.45
CA ARG A 88 7.17 -7.85 -10.21
C ARG A 88 7.00 -7.07 -11.51
N ASP A 89 5.77 -6.89 -11.97
CA ASP A 89 5.48 -6.20 -13.23
C ASP A 89 5.36 -4.68 -13.07
N PHE A 90 5.42 -4.18 -11.83
CA PHE A 90 5.48 -2.75 -11.58
C PHE A 90 6.87 -2.19 -11.89
N ILE A 91 6.91 -1.19 -12.75
CA ILE A 91 8.10 -0.41 -13.08
C ILE A 91 8.02 0.93 -12.36
N THR A 92 9.09 1.28 -11.63
CA THR A 92 9.22 2.61 -11.02
C THR A 92 9.37 3.67 -12.12
N TYR A 93 8.37 4.53 -12.28
CA TYR A 93 8.44 5.65 -13.22
C TYR A 93 9.22 6.82 -12.64
N LYS A 94 8.92 7.21 -11.39
CA LYS A 94 9.50 8.40 -10.77
C LYS A 94 9.48 8.30 -9.26
N ILE A 95 10.53 8.80 -8.61
CA ILE A 95 10.61 8.96 -7.16
C ILE A 95 10.75 10.46 -6.86
N LEU A 96 10.00 10.95 -5.88
CA LEU A 96 10.05 12.33 -5.41
C LEU A 96 10.24 12.38 -3.89
N PRO A 97 10.95 13.38 -3.35
CA PRO A 97 11.01 13.59 -1.92
C PRO A 97 9.65 14.06 -1.38
N LEU A 98 9.26 13.57 -0.21
CA LEU A 98 8.21 14.14 0.61
C LEU A 98 8.84 15.26 1.44
N LYS A 99 8.28 16.46 1.35
CA LYS A 99 8.69 17.64 2.11
C LYS A 99 7.88 17.74 3.40
#